data_AF-A0A496THE2-F1
#
_entry.id   AF-A0A496THE2-F1
#
_cell.length_a   1.000
_cell.length_b   1.000
_cell.length_c   1.000
_cell.angle_alpha   90.00
_cell.angle_beta   90.00
_cell.angle_gamma   90.00
#
_symmetry.space_group_name_H-M   'P 1'
#
loop_
_entity.id
_entity.type
_entity.pdbx_description
1 polymer ?
#
loop_
_entity_poly.entity_id
_entity_poly.type
_entity_poly.pdbx_seq_one_letter_code
_entity_poly.pdbx_strand_id
1 'polypeptide(L)'
;MREQQLLYSEESFLPENLPRLQELHPVHNLSAIFDECHNYVYANEGLLKEKIFHEIVKLLFIKLYDEQNATKGNLQFGITSSEYRSILTNKPSSFEVRINKLFDTVRNKYPSLFSDDSLKLKPLTLAYIVGRLQYVNLSQTPADVKGEAFQTFVYRHQRGDRGEFFTPYPIVRLAVEMIAPKPKEKVIDPACGSGGFLIQTISYVCRNNPNIDKTHYICQQVYGIEFNPDVALSATLRIVFEGGAGTEIICTNALLESKQFDNVFDV
;
A
#
# COMPACT_ATOMS: atom_id res chain seq x y z
N MET A 1 -43.51 -0.03 -12.12
CA MET A 1 -42.19 -0.68 -12.13
C MET A 1 -41.91 -1.13 -10.71
N ARG A 2 -41.86 -2.44 -10.46
CA ARG A 2 -41.49 -2.97 -9.14
C ARG A 2 -40.00 -2.74 -8.95
N GLU A 3 -39.63 -2.05 -7.87
CA GLU A 3 -38.26 -2.01 -7.38
C GLU A 3 -37.76 -3.45 -7.29
N GLN A 4 -36.69 -3.77 -8.01
CA GLN A 4 -35.91 -4.96 -7.73
C GLN A 4 -35.28 -4.75 -6.36
N GLN A 5 -35.94 -5.26 -5.34
CA GLN A 5 -35.37 -5.41 -4.01
C GLN A 5 -34.14 -6.30 -4.17
N LEU A 6 -32.95 -5.72 -3.99
CA LEU A 6 -31.69 -6.47 -3.95
C LEU A 6 -31.85 -7.63 -2.97
N LEU A 7 -31.72 -8.86 -3.46
CA LEU A 7 -32.00 -10.07 -2.69
C LEU A 7 -31.06 -10.28 -1.49
N TYR A 8 -29.99 -9.49 -1.34
CA TYR A 8 -29.13 -9.39 -0.17
C TYR A 8 -28.48 -8.00 -0.13
N SER A 9 -28.63 -7.22 0.94
CA SER A 9 -27.87 -5.98 1.16
C SER A 9 -26.57 -6.30 1.91
N GLU A 10 -25.45 -5.66 1.56
CA GLU A 10 -24.16 -5.83 2.26
C GLU A 10 -24.27 -5.69 3.79
N GLU A 11 -25.30 -4.97 4.25
CA GLU A 11 -25.64 -4.81 5.66
C GLU A 11 -25.73 -6.11 6.45
N SER A 12 -26.22 -7.20 5.86
CA SER A 12 -26.39 -8.47 6.58
C SER A 12 -25.07 -9.16 6.91
N PHE A 13 -23.96 -8.72 6.31
CA PHE A 13 -22.63 -9.31 6.48
C PHE A 13 -21.64 -8.38 7.20
N LEU A 14 -22.04 -7.15 7.52
CA LEU A 14 -21.22 -6.21 8.28
C LEU A 14 -21.31 -6.48 9.79
N PRO A 15 -20.19 -6.41 10.53
CA PRO A 15 -20.20 -6.72 11.95
C PRO A 15 -20.85 -5.60 12.78
N GLU A 16 -21.30 -5.93 13.98
CA GLU A 16 -21.78 -4.93 14.95
C GLU A 16 -20.62 -4.13 15.58
N ASN A 17 -19.44 -4.74 15.67
CA ASN A 17 -18.26 -4.16 16.32
C ASN A 17 -17.08 -4.10 15.33
N LEU A 18 -16.11 -3.23 15.62
CA LEU A 18 -14.85 -3.19 14.87
C LEU A 18 -14.04 -4.47 15.07
N PRO A 19 -13.27 -4.90 14.05
CA PRO A 19 -12.42 -6.07 14.16
C PRO A 19 -11.35 -5.88 15.24
N ARG A 20 -10.96 -6.98 15.87
CA ARG A 20 -9.75 -7.07 16.71
C ARG A 20 -8.61 -7.69 15.93
N LEU A 21 -7.37 -7.40 16.33
CA LEU A 21 -6.17 -7.91 15.67
C LEU A 21 -6.16 -9.45 15.58
N GLN A 22 -6.67 -10.14 16.60
CA GLN A 22 -6.79 -11.61 16.64
C GLN A 22 -7.84 -12.19 15.69
N GLU A 23 -8.75 -11.36 15.17
CA GLU A 23 -9.82 -11.76 14.24
C GLU A 23 -9.40 -11.59 12.78
N LEU A 24 -8.26 -10.94 12.54
CA LEU A 24 -7.70 -10.81 11.20
C LEU A 24 -7.11 -12.12 10.72
N HIS A 25 -7.28 -12.44 9.45
CA HIS A 25 -6.74 -13.64 8.83
C HIS A 25 -5.81 -13.33 7.67
N PRO A 26 -4.65 -14.02 7.56
CA PRO A 26 -3.82 -13.92 6.38
C PRO A 26 -4.59 -14.44 5.17
N VAL A 27 -4.31 -13.86 4.00
CA VAL A 27 -5.00 -14.23 2.76
C VAL A 27 -4.03 -14.86 1.78
N HIS A 28 -4.53 -15.81 0.98
CA HIS A 28 -3.75 -16.47 -0.08
C HIS A 28 -3.90 -15.80 -1.45
N ASN A 29 -4.97 -15.02 -1.66
CA ASN A 29 -5.27 -14.37 -2.94
C ASN A 29 -5.61 -12.89 -2.72
N LEU A 30 -4.60 -12.10 -2.38
CA LEU A 30 -4.75 -10.66 -2.18
C LEU A 30 -5.04 -9.92 -3.50
N SER A 31 -4.59 -10.45 -4.65
CA SER A 31 -4.86 -9.88 -5.97
C SER A 31 -6.35 -9.78 -6.28
N ALA A 32 -7.12 -10.82 -5.98
CA ALA A 32 -8.56 -10.82 -6.20
C ALA A 32 -9.27 -9.72 -5.38
N ILE A 33 -8.82 -9.50 -4.14
CA ILE A 33 -9.36 -8.44 -3.27
C ILE A 33 -9.03 -7.06 -3.87
N PHE A 34 -7.81 -6.86 -4.36
CA PHE A 34 -7.43 -5.60 -5.01
C PHE A 34 -8.23 -5.33 -6.28
N ASP A 35 -8.43 -6.35 -7.13
CA ASP A 35 -9.24 -6.23 -8.35
C ASP A 35 -10.71 -5.95 -8.02
N GLU A 36 -11.28 -6.61 -7.01
CA GLU A 36 -12.65 -6.38 -6.54
C GLU A 36 -12.82 -4.92 -6.06
N CYS A 37 -11.92 -4.47 -5.19
CA CYS A 37 -11.90 -3.09 -4.70
C CYS A 37 -11.81 -2.09 -5.86
N HIS A 38 -10.85 -2.27 -6.78
CA HIS A 38 -10.69 -1.38 -7.94
C HIS A 38 -11.94 -1.35 -8.82
N ASN A 39 -12.50 -2.51 -9.15
CA ASN A 39 -13.68 -2.62 -10.00
C ASN A 39 -14.91 -1.96 -9.36
N TYR A 40 -15.06 -2.06 -8.04
CA TYR A 40 -16.12 -1.40 -7.32
C TYR A 40 -16.01 0.13 -7.41
N VAL A 41 -14.82 0.69 -7.16
CA VAL A 41 -14.62 2.15 -7.31
C VAL A 41 -14.88 2.59 -8.75
N TYR A 42 -14.36 1.84 -9.73
CA TYR A 42 -14.54 2.14 -11.14
C TYR A 42 -16.02 2.18 -11.54
N ALA A 43 -16.80 1.20 -11.10
CA ALA A 43 -18.22 1.10 -11.42
C ALA A 43 -19.09 2.17 -10.73
N ASN A 44 -18.74 2.58 -9.51
CA ASN A 44 -19.58 3.48 -8.69
C ASN A 44 -19.16 4.96 -8.75
N GLU A 45 -17.90 5.25 -9.10
CA GLU A 45 -17.38 6.62 -9.12
C GLU A 45 -16.87 7.09 -10.48
N GLY A 46 -16.61 6.17 -11.42
CA GLY A 46 -16.11 6.54 -12.76
C GLY A 46 -14.74 7.22 -12.75
N LEU A 47 -13.95 7.02 -11.69
CA LEU A 47 -12.60 7.57 -11.58
C LEU A 47 -11.63 6.90 -12.59
N LEU A 48 -10.56 7.62 -12.94
CA LEU A 48 -9.47 7.06 -13.75
C LEU A 48 -8.73 5.96 -12.97
N LYS A 49 -8.25 4.93 -13.67
CA LYS A 49 -7.58 3.76 -13.07
C LYS A 49 -6.42 4.14 -12.14
N GLU A 50 -5.59 5.10 -12.55
CA GLU A 50 -4.48 5.59 -11.74
C GLU A 50 -4.95 6.24 -10.43
N LYS A 51 -6.01 7.05 -10.48
CA LYS A 51 -6.59 7.66 -9.27
C LYS A 51 -7.16 6.62 -8.33
N ILE A 52 -7.87 5.62 -8.86
CA ILE A 52 -8.39 4.50 -8.07
C ILE A 52 -7.24 3.74 -7.40
N PHE A 53 -6.18 3.47 -8.16
CA PHE A 53 -4.98 2.82 -7.65
C PHE A 53 -4.38 3.61 -6.48
N HIS A 54 -4.15 4.92 -6.62
CA HIS A 54 -3.61 5.75 -5.54
C HIS A 54 -4.51 5.76 -4.29
N GLU A 55 -5.83 5.85 -4.43
CA GLU A 55 -6.75 5.79 -3.29
C GLU A 55 -6.69 4.42 -2.58
N ILE A 56 -6.60 3.32 -3.33
CA ILE A 56 -6.44 1.99 -2.74
C ILE A 56 -5.10 1.86 -2.02
N VAL A 57 -4.00 2.37 -2.60
CA VAL A 57 -2.68 2.35 -1.95
C VAL A 57 -2.70 3.10 -0.63
N LYS A 58 -3.33 4.29 -0.57
CA LYS A 58 -3.51 5.04 0.68
C LYS A 58 -4.27 4.20 1.72
N LEU A 59 -5.35 3.55 1.33
CA LEU A 59 -6.14 2.68 2.22
C LEU A 59 -5.35 1.47 2.74
N LEU A 60 -4.54 0.84 1.89
CA LEU A 60 -3.68 -0.28 2.30
C LEU A 60 -2.60 0.19 3.27
N PHE A 61 -2.02 1.36 3.04
CA PHE A 61 -0.97 1.91 3.89
C PHE A 61 -1.52 2.28 5.28
N ILE A 62 -2.66 2.96 5.36
CA ILE A 62 -3.29 3.28 6.65
C ILE A 62 -3.75 2.02 7.40
N LYS A 63 -4.23 1.01 6.66
CA LYS A 63 -4.63 -0.27 7.25
C LYS A 63 -3.43 -1.00 7.87
N LEU A 64 -2.35 -1.14 7.10
CA LEU A 64 -1.13 -1.78 7.58
C LEU A 64 -0.58 -1.04 8.79
N TYR A 65 -0.61 0.28 8.77
CA TYR A 65 -0.23 1.10 9.92
C TYR A 65 -1.09 0.81 11.16
N ASP A 66 -2.42 0.72 11.01
CA ASP A 66 -3.34 0.41 12.11
C ASP A 66 -3.07 -0.98 12.70
N GLU A 67 -2.81 -1.99 11.86
CA GLU A 67 -2.43 -3.34 12.31
C GLU A 67 -1.15 -3.33 13.16
N GLN A 68 -0.12 -2.61 12.71
CA GLN A 68 1.19 -2.55 13.38
C GLN A 68 1.17 -1.73 14.68
N ASN A 69 0.20 -0.82 14.82
CA ASN A 69 0.10 0.10 15.96
C ASN A 69 -1.15 -0.16 16.82
N ALA A 70 -1.76 -1.35 16.68
CA ALA A 70 -2.96 -1.74 17.40
C ALA A 70 -2.75 -1.71 18.92
N THR A 71 -3.48 -0.84 19.62
CA THR A 71 -3.37 -0.71 21.08
C THR A 71 -4.25 -1.75 21.77
N LYS A 72 -3.64 -2.67 22.53
CA LYS A 72 -4.34 -3.80 23.18
C LYS A 72 -5.16 -4.65 22.19
N GLY A 73 -4.71 -4.71 20.93
CA GLY A 73 -5.38 -5.46 19.86
C GLY A 73 -6.64 -4.81 19.28
N ASN A 74 -6.96 -3.57 19.66
CA ASN A 74 -8.07 -2.82 19.07
C ASN A 74 -7.64 -2.14 17.77
N LEU A 75 -8.43 -2.30 16.71
CA LEU A 75 -8.22 -1.69 15.40
C LEU A 75 -9.19 -0.53 15.19
N GLN A 76 -8.76 0.47 14.42
CA GLN A 76 -9.60 1.59 13.98
C GLN A 76 -10.07 1.43 12.54
N PHE A 77 -9.34 0.67 11.72
CA PHE A 77 -9.68 0.39 10.34
C PHE A 77 -10.82 -0.65 10.28
N GLY A 78 -12.04 -0.19 9.99
CA GLY A 78 -13.20 -1.05 9.85
C GLY A 78 -14.50 -0.25 9.76
N ILE A 79 -15.56 -0.91 9.31
CA ILE A 79 -16.92 -0.38 9.22
C ILE A 79 -17.87 -1.32 9.97
N THR A 80 -18.81 -0.76 10.74
CA THR A 80 -19.87 -1.53 11.39
C THR A 80 -21.20 -1.41 10.63
N SER A 81 -22.12 -2.34 10.89
CA SER A 81 -23.47 -2.31 10.30
C SER A 81 -24.27 -1.06 10.70
N SER A 82 -24.08 -0.53 11.92
CA SER A 82 -24.72 0.72 12.37
C SER A 82 -24.14 1.94 11.66
N GLU A 83 -22.84 1.97 11.44
CA GLU A 83 -22.16 3.05 10.71
C GLU A 83 -22.54 3.06 9.23
N TYR A 84 -22.64 1.88 8.61
CA TYR A 84 -23.07 1.75 7.21
C TYR A 84 -24.51 2.26 7.02
N ARG A 85 -25.43 1.95 7.94
CA ARG A 85 -26.79 2.51 7.94
C ARG A 85 -26.81 4.03 8.06
N SER A 86 -25.92 4.60 8.87
CA SER A 86 -25.78 6.05 8.97
C SER A 86 -25.37 6.66 7.63
N ILE A 87 -24.42 6.04 6.93
CA ILE A 87 -23.98 6.47 5.59
C ILE A 87 -25.14 6.41 4.59
N LEU A 88 -25.89 5.29 4.53
CA LEU A 88 -27.05 5.16 3.63
C LEU A 88 -28.15 6.20 3.88
N THR A 89 -28.30 6.61 5.13
CA THR A 89 -29.30 7.63 5.52
C THR A 89 -28.75 9.05 5.49
N ASN A 90 -27.54 9.27 4.93
CA ASN A 90 -26.84 10.55 4.89
C ASN A 90 -26.71 11.23 6.27
N LYS A 91 -26.59 10.43 7.32
CA LYS A 91 -26.34 10.91 8.69
C LYS A 91 -24.83 10.92 8.95
N PRO A 92 -24.34 11.85 9.78
CA PRO A 92 -22.95 11.81 10.24
C PRO A 92 -22.59 10.45 10.80
N SER A 93 -21.48 9.88 10.34
CA SER A 93 -21.01 8.56 10.77
C SER A 93 -19.67 8.67 11.49
N SER A 94 -19.52 7.98 12.62
CA SER A 94 -18.24 7.85 13.31
C SER A 94 -17.17 7.18 12.45
N PHE A 95 -17.59 6.43 11.43
CA PHE A 95 -16.73 5.81 10.44
C PHE A 95 -15.83 6.82 9.71
N GLU A 96 -16.40 7.85 9.10
CA GLU A 96 -15.64 8.84 8.31
C GLU A 96 -14.66 9.60 9.20
N VAL A 97 -15.09 9.98 10.40
CA VAL A 97 -14.24 10.64 11.39
C VAL A 97 -13.06 9.75 11.78
N ARG A 98 -13.31 8.46 12.02
CA ARG A 98 -12.28 7.50 12.44
C ARG A 98 -11.27 7.21 11.33
N ILE A 99 -11.74 6.96 10.10
CA ILE A 99 -10.88 6.67 8.96
C ILE A 99 -10.05 7.90 8.56
N ASN A 100 -10.64 9.10 8.55
CA ASN A 100 -9.89 10.32 8.28
C ASN A 100 -8.85 10.62 9.37
N LYS A 101 -9.18 10.40 10.65
CA LYS A 101 -8.20 10.52 11.74
C LYS A 101 -7.02 9.55 11.59
N LEU A 102 -7.29 8.33 11.15
CA LEU A 102 -6.25 7.34 10.87
C LEU A 102 -5.39 7.80 9.68
N PHE A 103 -6.00 8.30 8.61
CA PHE A 103 -5.31 8.91 7.48
C PHE A 103 -4.40 10.07 7.92
N ASP A 104 -4.91 11.02 8.69
CA ASP A 104 -4.15 12.17 9.19
C ASP A 104 -2.96 11.75 10.07
N THR A 105 -3.15 10.73 10.91
CA THR A 105 -2.08 10.19 11.77
C THR A 105 -0.92 9.66 10.93
N VAL A 106 -1.23 8.91 9.88
CA VAL A 106 -0.24 8.32 8.96
C VAL A 106 0.41 9.39 8.10
N ARG A 107 -0.37 10.32 7.56
CA ARG A 107 0.12 11.47 6.81
C ARG A 107 1.10 12.30 7.62
N ASN A 108 0.79 12.60 8.88
CA ASN A 108 1.68 13.37 9.75
C ASN A 108 2.98 12.63 10.06
N LYS A 109 2.96 11.29 10.08
CA LYS A 109 4.16 10.47 10.25
C LYS A 109 5.03 10.43 8.99
N TYR A 110 4.41 10.46 7.81
CA TYR A 110 5.09 10.38 6.52
C TYR A 110 4.69 11.54 5.58
N PRO A 111 4.95 12.80 5.95
CA PRO A 111 4.37 13.97 5.27
C PRO A 111 4.80 14.11 3.80
N SER A 112 5.98 13.62 3.45
CA SER A 112 6.50 13.66 2.08
C SER A 112 5.82 12.65 1.14
N LEU A 113 5.10 11.65 1.66
CA LEU A 113 4.46 10.60 0.86
C LEU A 113 2.98 10.88 0.52
N PHE A 114 2.42 11.97 1.03
CA PHE A 114 1.01 12.31 0.83
C PHE A 114 0.88 13.71 0.23
N SER A 115 0.54 13.75 -1.06
CA SER A 115 0.20 14.98 -1.80
C SER A 115 -1.17 15.53 -1.38
N ASP A 116 -2.12 14.64 -1.07
CA ASP A 116 -3.51 14.98 -0.76
C ASP A 116 -3.75 15.28 0.72
N ASP A 117 -4.71 16.18 0.96
CA ASP A 117 -5.22 16.48 2.31
C ASP A 117 -6.25 15.49 2.83
N SER A 118 -6.82 14.66 1.97
CA SER A 118 -7.89 13.74 2.31
C SER A 118 -8.00 12.59 1.32
N LEU A 119 -8.65 11.51 1.73
CA LEU A 119 -9.18 10.49 0.82
C LEU A 119 -10.21 11.13 -0.12
N LYS A 120 -10.24 10.70 -1.38
CA LYS A 120 -11.07 11.27 -2.46
C LYS A 120 -12.22 10.35 -2.88
N LEU A 121 -12.50 9.31 -2.10
CA LEU A 121 -13.61 8.39 -2.30
C LEU A 121 -14.90 8.88 -1.63
N LYS A 122 -16.05 8.59 -2.23
CA LYS A 122 -17.36 8.86 -1.60
C LYS A 122 -17.55 7.98 -0.36
N PRO A 123 -18.35 8.41 0.64
CA PRO A 123 -18.51 7.67 1.89
C PRO A 123 -18.93 6.20 1.72
N LEU A 124 -19.89 5.93 0.81
CA LEU A 124 -20.36 4.57 0.56
C LEU A 124 -19.29 3.68 -0.10
N THR A 125 -18.53 4.25 -1.05
CA THR A 125 -17.40 3.55 -1.68
C THR A 125 -16.30 3.29 -0.67
N LEU A 126 -15.93 4.29 0.13
CA LEU A 126 -14.93 4.14 1.18
C LEU A 126 -15.34 3.03 2.17
N ALA A 127 -16.61 3.02 2.59
CA ALA A 127 -17.15 1.98 3.46
C ALA A 127 -17.05 0.58 2.84
N TYR A 128 -17.36 0.43 1.56
CA TYR A 128 -17.20 -0.84 0.85
C TYR A 128 -15.74 -1.32 0.87
N ILE A 129 -14.79 -0.47 0.44
CA ILE A 129 -13.37 -0.85 0.36
C ILE A 129 -12.81 -1.19 1.74
N VAL A 130 -13.13 -0.39 2.77
CA VAL A 130 -12.76 -0.69 4.15
C VAL A 130 -13.37 -2.01 4.61
N GLY A 131 -14.65 -2.25 4.33
CA GLY A 131 -15.34 -3.50 4.67
C GLY A 131 -14.72 -4.74 4.01
N ARG A 132 -14.30 -4.64 2.75
CA ARG A 132 -13.59 -5.72 2.05
C ARG A 132 -12.22 -6.02 2.66
N LEU A 133 -11.53 -4.99 3.14
CA LEU A 133 -10.17 -5.12 3.67
C LEU A 133 -10.15 -5.44 5.18
N GLN A 134 -11.16 -5.09 5.96
CA GLN A 134 -11.04 -4.99 7.42
C GLN A 134 -10.63 -6.27 8.16
N TYR A 135 -10.93 -7.46 7.63
CA TYR A 135 -10.53 -8.75 8.23
C TYR A 135 -9.27 -9.36 7.59
N VAL A 136 -8.72 -8.75 6.55
CA VAL A 136 -7.43 -9.16 5.96
C VAL A 136 -6.32 -8.81 6.94
N ASN A 137 -5.41 -9.74 7.22
CA ASN A 137 -4.18 -9.47 7.99
C ASN A 137 -3.02 -9.20 7.03
N LEU A 138 -2.72 -7.94 6.70
CA LEU A 138 -1.63 -7.60 5.78
C LEU A 138 -0.25 -7.92 6.39
N SER A 139 -0.13 -7.76 7.70
CA SER A 139 1.12 -7.99 8.45
C SER A 139 1.52 -9.47 8.43
N GLN A 140 0.58 -10.37 8.69
CA GLN A 140 0.81 -11.82 8.72
C GLN A 140 0.62 -12.51 7.35
N THR A 141 0.05 -11.82 6.35
CA THR A 141 0.05 -12.35 4.97
C THR A 141 1.50 -12.52 4.50
N PRO A 142 1.87 -13.70 3.95
CA PRO A 142 3.22 -13.96 3.47
C PRO A 142 3.74 -12.88 2.51
N ALA A 143 5.04 -12.57 2.62
CA ALA A 143 5.65 -11.45 1.89
C ALA A 143 5.60 -11.63 0.37
N ASP A 144 5.79 -12.86 -0.11
CA ASP A 144 5.62 -13.27 -1.50
C ASP A 144 4.18 -13.04 -1.99
N VAL A 145 3.18 -13.45 -1.21
CA VAL A 145 1.76 -13.27 -1.58
C VAL A 145 1.39 -11.79 -1.71
N LYS A 146 1.75 -10.96 -0.73
CA LYS A 146 1.44 -9.51 -0.79
C LYS A 146 2.29 -8.77 -1.82
N GLY A 147 3.56 -9.15 -1.98
CA GLY A 147 4.48 -8.59 -2.97
C GLY A 147 4.02 -8.85 -4.40
N GLU A 148 3.70 -10.11 -4.73
CA GLU A 148 3.21 -10.50 -6.05
C GLU A 148 1.86 -9.84 -6.37
N ALA A 149 0.94 -9.84 -5.41
CA ALA A 149 -0.37 -9.23 -5.58
C ALA A 149 -0.26 -7.73 -5.85
N PHE A 150 0.57 -7.03 -5.08
CA PHE A 150 0.75 -5.60 -5.25
C PHE A 150 1.50 -5.26 -6.55
N GLN A 151 2.52 -6.04 -6.92
CA GLN A 151 3.24 -5.83 -8.18
C GLN A 151 2.32 -6.03 -9.40
N THR A 152 1.46 -7.05 -9.35
CA THR A 152 0.43 -7.26 -10.38
C THR A 152 -0.55 -6.09 -10.43
N PHE A 153 -0.96 -5.58 -9.27
CA PHE A 153 -1.86 -4.44 -9.16
C PHE A 153 -1.25 -3.15 -9.75
N VAL A 154 0.03 -2.88 -9.47
CA VAL A 154 0.84 -1.81 -10.07
C VAL A 154 0.86 -1.93 -11.59
N TYR A 155 1.28 -3.07 -12.16
CA TYR A 155 1.41 -3.21 -13.61
C TYR A 155 0.08 -3.07 -14.39
N ARG A 156 -1.05 -3.36 -13.75
CA ARG A 156 -2.38 -3.27 -14.35
C ARG A 156 -2.95 -1.85 -14.32
N HIS A 157 -2.70 -1.10 -13.26
CA HIS A 157 -3.41 0.16 -12.98
C HIS A 157 -2.51 1.40 -12.96
N GLN A 158 -1.23 1.21 -12.68
CA GLN A 158 -0.20 2.22 -12.85
C GLN A 158 0.36 2.07 -14.27
N ARG A 159 -0.21 2.81 -15.22
CA ARG A 159 0.35 3.01 -16.55
C ARG A 159 0.30 4.51 -16.79
N GLY A 160 1.46 5.16 -16.84
CA GLY A 160 1.50 6.61 -16.87
C GLY A 160 0.84 7.16 -18.12
N ASP A 161 -0.11 8.09 -17.94
CA ASP A 161 -0.67 8.89 -19.02
C ASP A 161 0.39 9.84 -19.65
N ARG A 162 1.55 10.00 -18.99
CA ARG A 162 2.67 10.86 -19.41
C ARG A 162 3.87 10.11 -20.04
N GLY A 163 3.71 8.83 -20.39
CA GLY A 163 4.80 8.02 -20.93
C GLY A 163 5.78 7.52 -19.86
N GLU A 164 5.35 7.48 -18.59
CA GLU A 164 6.07 6.80 -17.52
C GLU A 164 5.96 5.29 -17.76
N PHE A 165 7.01 4.70 -18.34
CA PHE A 165 7.10 3.27 -18.58
C PHE A 165 7.77 2.60 -17.40
N PHE A 166 7.04 1.72 -16.71
CA PHE A 166 7.62 0.82 -15.73
C PHE A 166 8.62 -0.12 -16.40
N THR A 167 9.80 -0.26 -15.81
CA THR A 167 10.76 -1.28 -16.24
C THR A 167 10.12 -2.68 -16.07
N PRO A 168 9.97 -3.47 -17.15
CA PRO A 168 9.39 -4.80 -17.06
C PRO A 168 10.19 -5.70 -16.11
N TYR A 169 9.50 -6.50 -15.30
CA TYR A 169 10.14 -7.37 -14.30
C TYR A 169 11.31 -8.23 -14.85
N PRO A 170 11.22 -8.85 -16.05
CA PRO A 170 12.36 -9.60 -16.60
C PRO A 170 13.63 -8.76 -16.79
N ILE A 171 13.50 -7.48 -17.14
CA ILE A 171 14.62 -6.55 -17.31
C ILE A 171 15.22 -6.18 -15.97
N VAL A 172 14.38 -5.86 -14.98
CA VAL A 172 14.80 -5.59 -13.60
C VAL A 172 15.57 -6.79 -13.04
N ARG A 173 15.02 -7.99 -13.18
CA ARG A 173 15.66 -9.24 -12.74
C ARG A 173 17.00 -9.45 -13.42
N LEU A 174 17.07 -9.33 -14.74
CA LEU A 174 18.32 -9.50 -15.49
C LEU A 174 19.40 -8.53 -14.99
N ALA A 175 19.07 -7.25 -14.85
CA ALA A 175 20.02 -6.24 -14.38
C ALA A 175 20.54 -6.54 -12.97
N VAL A 176 19.68 -6.88 -12.02
CA VAL A 176 20.10 -7.22 -10.65
C VAL A 176 20.95 -8.49 -10.62
N GLU A 177 20.63 -9.51 -11.40
CA GLU A 177 21.43 -10.74 -11.49
C GLU A 177 22.83 -10.47 -12.06
N MET A 178 22.96 -9.51 -13.00
CA MET A 178 24.24 -9.09 -13.56
C MET A 178 25.07 -8.26 -12.57
N ILE A 179 24.44 -7.33 -11.84
CA ILE A 179 25.08 -6.52 -10.82
C ILE A 179 25.54 -7.39 -9.64
N ALA A 180 24.74 -8.40 -9.28
CA ALA A 180 25.01 -9.36 -8.22
C ALA A 180 25.33 -8.72 -6.85
N PRO A 181 24.45 -7.84 -6.31
CA PRO A 181 24.70 -7.05 -5.11
C PRO A 181 24.97 -7.93 -3.87
N LYS A 182 25.75 -7.41 -2.93
CA LYS A 182 26.23 -8.11 -1.73
C LYS A 182 25.58 -7.58 -0.44
N PRO A 183 25.50 -8.39 0.63
CA PRO A 183 24.89 -7.99 1.91
C PRO A 183 25.41 -6.72 2.57
N LYS A 184 26.64 -6.30 2.26
CA LYS A 184 27.31 -5.14 2.88
C LYS A 184 27.40 -3.93 1.96
N GLU A 185 26.86 -4.04 0.74
CA GLU A 185 26.84 -2.96 -0.24
C GLU A 185 25.60 -2.11 -0.02
N LYS A 186 25.80 -0.80 0.04
CA LYS A 186 24.71 0.18 0.03
C LYS A 186 24.24 0.40 -1.39
N VAL A 187 22.97 0.11 -1.62
CA VAL A 187 22.30 0.18 -2.92
C VAL A 187 21.39 1.39 -2.95
N ILE A 188 21.45 2.17 -4.04
CA ILE A 188 20.49 3.25 -4.30
C ILE A 188 19.85 3.13 -5.68
N ASP A 189 18.54 3.34 -5.75
CA ASP A 189 17.84 3.65 -7.00
C ASP A 189 17.37 5.12 -6.96
N PRO A 190 18.03 6.05 -7.69
CA PRO A 190 17.72 7.48 -7.62
C PRO A 190 16.44 7.87 -8.38
N ALA A 191 15.81 6.93 -9.09
CA ALA A 191 14.55 7.13 -9.80
C ALA A 191 13.69 5.87 -9.66
N CYS A 192 13.42 5.49 -8.41
CA CYS A 192 12.99 4.14 -8.08
C CYS A 192 11.56 3.79 -8.53
N GLY A 193 10.75 4.77 -8.92
CA GLY A 193 9.36 4.54 -9.31
C GLY A 193 8.63 3.80 -8.20
N SER A 194 7.92 2.72 -8.55
CA SER A 194 7.26 1.85 -7.57
C SER A 194 8.21 0.88 -6.84
N GLY A 195 9.53 1.08 -6.88
CA GLY A 195 10.53 0.32 -6.13
C GLY A 195 10.96 -1.01 -6.78
N GLY A 196 10.75 -1.19 -8.09
CA GLY A 196 10.99 -2.48 -8.77
C GLY A 196 12.40 -3.04 -8.58
N PHE A 197 13.45 -2.22 -8.79
CA PHE A 197 14.85 -2.62 -8.60
C PHE A 197 15.16 -2.94 -7.15
N LEU A 198 14.71 -2.10 -6.21
CA LEU A 198 14.97 -2.28 -4.78
C LEU A 198 14.42 -3.60 -4.25
N ILE A 199 13.16 -3.95 -4.61
CA ILE A 199 12.54 -5.21 -4.21
C ILE A 199 13.28 -6.41 -4.81
N GLN A 200 13.72 -6.30 -6.07
CA GLN A 200 14.49 -7.36 -6.71
C GLN A 200 15.89 -7.53 -6.11
N THR A 201 16.55 -6.43 -5.73
CA THR A 201 17.82 -6.43 -4.99
C THR A 201 17.67 -7.13 -3.64
N ILE A 202 16.64 -6.78 -2.86
CA ILE A 202 16.32 -7.44 -1.58
C ILE A 202 16.13 -8.94 -1.79
N SER A 203 15.32 -9.32 -2.78
CA SER A 203 15.06 -10.73 -3.11
C SER A 203 16.35 -11.47 -3.50
N TYR A 204 17.20 -10.86 -4.33
CA TYR A 204 18.48 -11.44 -4.75
C TYR A 204 19.41 -11.66 -3.55
N VAL A 205 19.61 -10.65 -2.71
CA VAL A 205 20.53 -10.74 -1.57
C VAL A 205 20.05 -11.77 -0.57
N CYS A 206 18.77 -11.77 -0.20
CA CYS A 206 18.20 -12.75 0.74
C CYS A 206 18.25 -14.19 0.20
N ARG A 207 17.96 -14.39 -1.09
CA ARG A 207 18.02 -15.72 -1.72
C ARG A 207 19.44 -16.29 -1.73
N ASN A 208 20.45 -15.45 -1.96
CA ASN A 208 21.86 -15.88 -1.98
C ASN A 208 22.51 -15.91 -0.59
N ASN A 209 21.85 -15.35 0.44
CA ASN A 209 22.36 -15.28 1.80
C ASN A 209 21.26 -15.65 2.82
N PRO A 210 20.91 -16.93 2.98
CA PRO A 210 19.75 -17.36 3.77
C PRO A 210 19.77 -16.94 5.25
N ASN A 211 20.96 -16.67 5.80
CA ASN A 211 21.15 -16.27 7.20
C ASN A 211 21.18 -14.74 7.40
N ILE A 212 20.95 -13.95 6.35
CA ILE A 212 20.94 -12.49 6.47
C ILE A 212 19.73 -12.03 7.29
N ASP A 213 19.96 -11.09 8.21
CA ASP A 213 18.86 -10.33 8.81
C ASP A 213 18.30 -9.39 7.73
N LYS A 214 17.19 -9.82 7.13
CA LYS A 214 16.53 -9.08 6.04
C LYS A 214 16.09 -7.69 6.46
N THR A 215 15.51 -7.53 7.65
CA THR A 215 15.06 -6.23 8.15
C THR A 215 16.25 -5.30 8.36
N HIS A 216 17.32 -5.79 8.99
CA HIS A 216 18.54 -5.01 9.13
C HIS A 216 19.14 -4.61 7.77
N TYR A 217 19.20 -5.53 6.81
CA TYR A 217 19.69 -5.25 5.47
C TYR A 217 18.88 -4.14 4.78
N ILE A 218 17.55 -4.25 4.75
CA ILE A 218 16.67 -3.24 4.14
C ILE A 218 16.91 -1.87 4.78
N CYS A 219 16.84 -1.79 6.11
CA CYS A 219 16.92 -0.52 6.84
C CYS A 219 18.29 0.17 6.77
N GLN A 220 19.37 -0.57 6.47
CA GLN A 220 20.74 -0.04 6.51
C GLN A 220 21.39 0.10 5.13
N GLN A 221 20.94 -0.67 4.14
CA GLN A 221 21.64 -0.82 2.87
C GLN A 221 20.78 -0.49 1.64
N VAL A 222 19.46 -0.31 1.78
CA VAL A 222 18.57 -0.11 0.62
C VAL A 222 17.97 1.29 0.66
N TYR A 223 18.13 2.02 -0.43
CA TYR A 223 17.67 3.40 -0.55
C TYR A 223 17.02 3.66 -1.91
N GLY A 224 15.95 4.46 -1.93
CA GLY A 224 15.28 4.88 -3.15
C GLY A 224 14.98 6.37 -3.12
N ILE A 225 15.03 7.01 -4.28
CA ILE A 225 14.51 8.37 -4.47
C ILE A 225 13.40 8.33 -5.51
N GLU A 226 12.28 8.99 -5.21
CA GLU A 226 11.16 9.16 -6.13
C GLU A 226 10.58 10.57 -5.93
N PHE A 227 10.33 11.30 -7.01
CA PHE A 227 9.90 12.70 -6.89
C PHE A 227 8.38 12.83 -6.74
N ASN A 228 7.62 11.87 -7.27
CA ASN A 228 6.16 11.85 -7.22
C ASN A 228 5.69 11.19 -5.92
N PRO A 229 4.99 11.91 -5.01
CA PRO A 229 4.55 11.38 -3.73
C PRO A 229 3.69 10.11 -3.83
N ASP A 230 2.79 10.02 -4.81
CA ASP A 230 1.88 8.87 -4.94
C ASP A 230 2.64 7.60 -5.38
N VAL A 231 3.66 7.78 -6.23
CA VAL A 231 4.54 6.70 -6.68
C VAL A 231 5.50 6.31 -5.55
N ALA A 232 6.04 7.28 -4.83
CA ALA A 232 6.87 7.07 -3.65
C ALA A 232 6.12 6.29 -2.56
N LEU A 233 4.86 6.63 -2.30
CA LEU A 233 4.00 5.89 -1.36
C LEU A 233 3.86 4.42 -1.75
N SER A 234 3.73 4.14 -3.05
CA SER A 234 3.67 2.78 -3.59
C SER A 234 4.97 2.00 -3.37
N ALA A 235 6.13 2.64 -3.60
CA ALA A 235 7.44 2.05 -3.29
C ALA A 235 7.61 1.81 -1.79
N THR A 236 7.23 2.77 -0.95
CA THR A 236 7.30 2.66 0.51
C THR A 236 6.46 1.49 1.01
N LEU A 237 5.21 1.35 0.54
CA LEU A 237 4.35 0.23 0.92
C LEU A 237 4.99 -1.13 0.61
N ARG A 238 5.62 -1.26 -0.57
CA ARG A 238 6.32 -2.50 -0.96
C ARG A 238 7.54 -2.76 -0.07
N ILE A 239 8.33 -1.75 0.23
CA ILE A 239 9.48 -1.90 1.13
C ILE A 239 9.02 -2.33 2.53
N VAL A 240 7.94 -1.74 3.06
CA VAL A 240 7.36 -2.14 4.35
C VAL A 240 6.83 -3.58 4.30
N PHE A 241 6.23 -4.03 3.18
CA PHE A 241 5.84 -5.42 3.01
C PHE A 241 7.03 -6.40 3.04
N GLU A 242 8.20 -5.98 2.59
CA GLU A 242 9.43 -6.76 2.67
C GLU A 242 10.09 -6.74 4.05
N GLY A 243 9.67 -5.82 4.93
CA GLY A 243 10.16 -5.69 6.31
C GLY A 243 10.94 -4.40 6.60
N GLY A 244 10.89 -3.41 5.71
CA GLY A 244 11.48 -2.08 5.94
C GLY A 244 10.68 -1.19 6.89
N ALA A 245 11.27 -0.07 7.30
CA ALA A 245 10.69 0.89 8.24
C ALA A 245 9.80 1.96 7.58
N GLY A 246 9.85 2.06 6.25
CA GLY A 246 9.14 3.07 5.48
C GLY A 246 9.90 4.40 5.39
N THR A 247 11.19 4.39 5.68
CA THR A 247 12.10 5.56 5.58
C THR A 247 13.15 5.40 4.49
N GLU A 248 13.18 4.23 3.84
CA GLU A 248 14.13 3.88 2.78
C GLU A 248 13.85 4.62 1.47
N ILE A 249 12.59 5.02 1.23
CA ILE A 249 12.18 5.81 0.07
C ILE A 249 12.12 7.28 0.46
N ILE A 250 12.91 8.08 -0.23
CA ILE A 250 13.04 9.52 -0.01
C ILE A 250 12.27 10.23 -1.10
N CYS A 251 11.14 10.82 -0.74
CA CYS A 251 10.32 11.56 -1.70
C CYS A 251 10.92 12.96 -1.96
N THR A 252 11.76 13.09 -2.99
CA THR A 252 12.44 14.34 -3.37
C THR A 252 12.87 14.32 -4.84
N ASN A 253 13.29 15.47 -5.36
CA ASN A 253 13.93 15.54 -6.66
C ASN A 253 15.41 15.16 -6.55
N ALA A 254 15.79 14.02 -7.12
CA ALA A 254 17.16 13.49 -7.11
C ALA A 254 18.20 14.42 -7.78
N LEU A 255 17.77 15.39 -8.59
CA LEU A 255 18.65 16.36 -9.23
C LEU A 255 19.06 17.53 -8.33
N LEU A 256 18.48 17.65 -7.14
CA LEU A 256 18.87 18.66 -6.16
C LEU A 256 20.14 18.22 -5.44
N GLU A 257 21.11 19.14 -5.30
CA GLU A 257 22.33 18.88 -4.54
C GLU A 257 21.98 18.46 -3.10
N SER A 258 22.48 17.29 -2.71
CA SER A 258 22.33 16.77 -1.36
C SER A 258 23.60 16.08 -0.92
N LYS A 259 24.29 16.68 0.05
CA LYS A 259 25.49 16.11 0.68
C LYS A 259 25.23 14.75 1.34
N GLN A 260 23.97 14.39 1.53
CA GLN A 260 23.57 13.10 2.11
C GLN A 260 23.92 11.90 1.22
N PHE A 261 24.04 12.10 -0.10
CA PHE A 261 24.18 11.01 -1.07
C PHE A 261 25.55 10.94 -1.75
N ASP A 262 26.46 11.88 -1.46
CA ASP A 262 27.77 11.99 -2.10
C ASP A 262 28.71 10.82 -1.72
N ASN A 263 29.04 9.96 -2.68
CA ASN A 263 29.97 8.82 -2.54
C ASN A 263 29.63 7.86 -1.39
N VAL A 264 28.35 7.72 -1.04
CA VAL A 264 27.89 6.87 0.07
C VAL A 264 27.50 5.46 -0.39
N PHE A 265 27.21 5.28 -1.67
CA PHE A 265 26.63 4.05 -2.22
C PHE A 265 27.65 3.26 -3.03
N ASP A 266 27.54 1.94 -2.94
CA ASP A 266 28.39 0.98 -3.65
C ASP A 266 27.76 0.55 -4.99
N VAL A 267 26.41 0.55 -5.05
CA VAL A 267 25.60 0.04 -6.16
C VAL A 267 24.49 1.01 -6.53
#